data_AF-A0A3E0KR99-F1
#
_entry.id   AF-A0A3E0KR99-F1
#
_cell.length_a   1.000
_cell.length_b   1.000
_cell.length_c   1.000
_cell.angle_alpha   90.00
_cell.angle_beta   90.00
_cell.angle_gamma   90.00
#
_symmetry.space_group_name_H-M   'P 1'
#
loop_
_entity.id
_entity.type
_entity.pdbx_description
1 polymer ?
#
loop_
_entity_poly.entity_id
_entity_poly.type
_entity_poly.pdbx_seq_one_letter_code
_entity_poly.pdbx_strand_id
1 'polypeptide(L)'
;MTFPVLKAGHYIGLALLLGGPAFWHWITAERGRPGSPGRAGLAVWLTGLALFVTTGLLDAVRAASELYASASVGDVLFLLVNARYGRIIVLKLALAVVFSLLALPRPVSLWSKLLLLLAGAGVVCAVSATGHASASGWAGFLADVIHVAAMATWGGALLHFALWLWRMAPWTQGPEQRSLPAAAQAQRFARLGTAAVAALAATGALMAMRLIYGWPALTATPYGTALLIKLGVFAALLAVAAANHFFFVPALGRERAGQPGAARHAETRWFRYAVAGEALLLLLVLGATGVLTTGTPPREPQVLAYPIHETGRLGTVTYELDASSQATGGILFTLRLHDAGGRPVQGPALPMELTMPGHVMPPYRAALRPSGPGEYRAELILPMSGRWRVAIDTSAVAPDSAGIAFELRAGSSPRELQRVWYFTWYRALRWPAGVLWLIVYIAMAGFAVHSIRTAGAKPAFRPLRVSAQLLLFFSLWQLVSLFVAKGYPTADNPNPVPATADVVATGQALFETYCAQCHGTGARGDGPLAGEMWPPPSDLTIFAPMHTDGELYWFISKGVPGTAMPAFEAVLSEEERWTVVRYLRSLPATGPGAAWLNRYQY
;
A
#
# COMPACT_ATOMS: atom_id res chain seq x y z
N MET A 1 2.16 -11.63 -7.42
CA MET A 1 3.27 -10.74 -7.05
C MET A 1 3.11 -10.36 -5.59
N THR A 2 4.21 -10.06 -4.88
CA THR A 2 4.10 -9.16 -3.73
C THR A 2 3.52 -7.84 -4.24
N PHE A 3 2.43 -7.38 -3.63
CA PHE A 3 1.76 -6.11 -3.97
C PHE A 3 2.71 -4.94 -4.31
N PRO A 4 3.88 -4.78 -3.63
CA PRO A 4 4.91 -3.82 -4.02
C PRO A 4 5.32 -3.79 -5.50
N VAL A 5 5.53 -4.96 -6.12
CA VAL A 5 6.02 -5.04 -7.51
C VAL A 5 4.95 -4.57 -8.49
N LEU A 6 3.69 -4.91 -8.22
CA LEU A 6 2.56 -4.44 -9.01
C LEU A 6 2.46 -2.91 -8.99
N LYS A 7 2.59 -2.31 -7.80
CA LYS A 7 2.60 -0.84 -7.65
C LYS A 7 3.82 -0.21 -8.31
N ALA A 8 5.01 -0.79 -8.17
CA ALA A 8 6.21 -0.31 -8.87
C ALA A 8 6.01 -0.30 -10.39
N GLY A 9 5.50 -1.40 -10.95
CA GLY A 9 5.14 -1.48 -12.37
C GLY A 9 4.12 -0.41 -12.77
N HIS A 10 3.13 -0.14 -11.93
CA HIS A 10 2.13 0.90 -12.18
C HIS A 10 2.77 2.30 -12.27
N TYR A 11 3.66 2.67 -11.35
CA TYR A 11 4.35 3.95 -11.38
C TYR A 11 5.37 4.06 -12.51
N ILE A 12 6.07 2.97 -12.86
CA ILE A 12 6.95 2.93 -14.04
C ILE A 12 6.14 3.12 -15.33
N GLY A 13 4.99 2.45 -15.45
CA GLY A 13 4.07 2.60 -16.58
C GLY A 13 3.57 4.04 -16.71
N LEU A 14 3.16 4.64 -15.58
CA LEU A 14 2.73 6.04 -15.52
C LEU A 14 3.84 7.01 -15.95
N ALA A 15 5.07 6.80 -15.47
CA ALA A 15 6.21 7.62 -15.84
C ALA A 15 6.51 7.52 -17.34
N LEU A 16 6.60 6.30 -17.89
CA LEU A 16 6.82 6.11 -19.32
C LEU A 16 5.71 6.73 -20.19
N LEU A 17 4.46 6.66 -19.73
CA LEU A 17 3.28 7.20 -20.40
C LEU A 17 3.29 8.74 -20.43
N LEU A 18 3.45 9.40 -19.28
CA LEU A 18 3.36 10.87 -19.20
C LEU A 18 4.67 11.55 -19.63
N GLY A 19 5.82 10.92 -19.37
CA GLY A 19 7.13 11.49 -19.69
C GLY A 19 7.51 11.45 -21.16
N GLY A 20 6.89 10.57 -21.96
CA GLY A 20 7.12 10.53 -23.41
C GLY A 20 6.71 11.84 -24.09
N PRO A 21 5.43 12.26 -24.01
CA PRO A 21 4.97 13.53 -24.56
C PRO A 21 5.73 14.74 -24.03
N ALA A 22 6.08 14.75 -22.74
CA ALA A 22 6.94 15.77 -22.16
C ALA A 22 8.31 15.81 -22.87
N PHE A 23 8.91 14.64 -23.13
CA PHE A 23 10.19 14.55 -23.82
C PHE A 23 10.12 15.03 -25.27
N TRP A 24 9.23 14.49 -26.11
CA TRP A 24 9.28 14.83 -27.54
C TRP A 24 8.58 16.15 -27.91
N HIS A 25 7.61 16.63 -27.14
CA HIS A 25 6.99 17.93 -27.42
C HIS A 25 7.71 19.12 -26.79
N TRP A 26 8.41 18.92 -25.67
CA TRP A 26 9.08 20.01 -24.96
C TRP A 26 10.60 19.97 -25.08
N ILE A 27 11.22 18.79 -24.98
CA ILE A 27 12.68 18.68 -24.96
C ILE A 27 13.22 18.64 -26.39
N THR A 28 12.76 17.70 -27.23
CA THR A 28 13.30 17.51 -28.59
C THR A 28 12.69 18.40 -29.67
N ALA A 29 11.62 19.13 -29.38
CA ALA A 29 11.01 20.05 -30.35
C ALA A 29 11.95 21.21 -30.71
N GLU A 30 12.14 21.48 -31.99
CA GLU A 30 12.93 22.61 -32.49
C GLU A 30 12.01 23.69 -33.07
N ARG A 31 12.49 24.94 -33.21
CA ARG A 31 11.66 26.03 -33.78
C ARG A 31 11.15 25.61 -35.16
N GLY A 32 9.82 25.52 -35.31
CA GLY A 32 9.17 25.12 -36.56
C GLY A 32 9.16 23.62 -36.87
N ARG A 33 9.75 22.76 -36.03
CA ARG A 33 9.75 21.30 -36.21
C ARG A 33 9.19 20.60 -34.97
N PRO A 34 7.98 20.01 -35.03
CA PRO A 34 7.45 19.25 -33.91
C PRO A 34 8.37 18.05 -33.64
N GLY A 35 8.78 17.87 -32.39
CA GLY A 35 9.56 16.70 -32.01
C GLY A 35 8.71 15.44 -32.18
N SER A 36 9.35 14.35 -32.61
CA SER A 36 8.70 13.06 -32.80
C SER A 36 9.40 11.98 -31.96
N PRO A 37 8.65 10.98 -31.47
CA PRO A 37 9.21 9.91 -30.65
C PRO A 37 10.16 8.96 -31.41
N GLY A 38 10.10 8.96 -32.75
CA GLY A 38 10.67 7.88 -33.57
C GLY A 38 10.06 6.51 -33.24
N ARG A 39 10.45 5.46 -33.98
CA ARG A 39 9.93 4.09 -33.73
C ARG A 39 10.26 3.57 -32.32
N ALA A 40 11.44 3.92 -31.85
CA ALA A 40 11.98 3.53 -30.55
C ALA A 40 11.24 4.15 -29.36
N GLY A 41 11.09 5.48 -29.36
CA GLY A 41 10.40 6.20 -28.30
C GLY A 41 8.92 5.84 -28.28
N LEU A 42 8.31 5.63 -29.47
CA LEU A 42 6.92 5.20 -29.57
C LEU A 42 6.74 3.80 -28.95
N ALA A 43 7.65 2.87 -29.22
CA ALA A 43 7.58 1.53 -28.62
C ALA A 43 7.71 1.56 -27.09
N VAL A 44 8.63 2.37 -26.54
CA VAL A 44 8.77 2.53 -25.08
C VAL A 44 7.56 3.20 -24.45
N TRP A 45 6.98 4.18 -25.14
CA TRP A 45 5.77 4.84 -24.67
C TRP A 45 4.55 3.91 -24.67
N LEU A 46 4.36 3.14 -25.74
CA LEU A 46 3.32 2.10 -25.82
C LEU A 46 3.54 1.01 -24.76
N THR A 47 4.80 0.68 -24.45
CA THR A 47 5.13 -0.21 -23.33
C THR A 47 4.70 0.40 -22.00
N GLY A 48 4.89 1.70 -21.81
CA GLY A 48 4.40 2.46 -20.65
C GLY A 48 2.88 2.40 -20.50
N LEU A 49 2.14 2.65 -21.59
CA LEU A 49 0.69 2.53 -21.63
C LEU A 49 0.23 1.11 -21.29
N ALA A 50 0.80 0.10 -21.95
CA ALA A 50 0.48 -1.30 -21.70
C ALA A 50 0.75 -1.69 -20.25
N LEU A 51 1.89 -1.29 -19.69
CA LEU A 51 2.24 -1.54 -18.30
C LEU A 51 1.28 -0.84 -17.34
N PHE A 52 0.92 0.42 -17.58
CA PHE A 52 -0.02 1.17 -16.76
C PHE A 52 -1.42 0.55 -16.75
N VAL A 53 -1.92 0.16 -17.93
CA VAL A 53 -3.25 -0.45 -18.09
C VAL A 53 -3.28 -1.84 -17.45
N THR A 54 -2.30 -2.70 -17.77
CA THR A 54 -2.25 -4.07 -17.23
C THR A 54 -2.12 -4.07 -15.71
N THR A 55 -1.22 -3.26 -15.14
CA THR A 55 -1.07 -3.16 -13.68
C THR A 55 -2.30 -2.55 -13.01
N GLY A 56 -2.99 -1.61 -13.66
CA GLY A 56 -4.26 -1.05 -13.16
C GLY A 56 -5.41 -2.07 -13.13
N LEU A 57 -5.54 -2.87 -14.20
CA LEU A 57 -6.51 -3.97 -14.24
C LEU A 57 -6.19 -5.05 -13.21
N LEU A 58 -4.92 -5.43 -13.09
CA LEU A 58 -4.47 -6.39 -12.09
C LEU A 58 -4.71 -5.89 -10.65
N ASP A 59 -4.61 -4.57 -10.41
CA ASP A 59 -4.95 -3.99 -9.10
C ASP A 59 -6.46 -4.07 -8.81
N ALA A 60 -7.32 -3.97 -9.84
CA ALA A 60 -8.75 -4.24 -9.69
C ALA A 60 -9.05 -5.71 -9.42
N VAL A 61 -8.38 -6.63 -10.12
CA VAL A 61 -8.49 -8.08 -9.88
C VAL A 61 -8.06 -8.42 -8.46
N ARG A 62 -6.93 -7.87 -8.02
CA ARG A 62 -6.42 -8.04 -6.66
C ARG A 62 -7.41 -7.49 -5.63
N ALA A 63 -7.92 -6.27 -5.83
CA ALA A 63 -8.89 -5.67 -4.93
C ALA A 63 -10.18 -6.49 -4.85
N ALA A 64 -10.68 -7.02 -5.98
CA ALA A 64 -11.83 -7.92 -5.99
C ALA A 64 -11.52 -9.23 -5.24
N SER A 65 -10.32 -9.81 -5.45
CA SER A 65 -9.90 -11.02 -4.73
C SER A 65 -9.76 -10.82 -3.22
N GLU A 66 -9.35 -9.63 -2.79
CA GLU A 66 -9.22 -9.30 -1.37
C GLU A 66 -10.60 -9.00 -0.74
N LEU A 67 -11.54 -8.44 -1.50
CA LEU A 67 -12.85 -8.02 -1.01
C LEU A 67 -13.95 -9.09 -1.10
N TYR A 68 -13.88 -9.97 -2.11
CA TYR A 68 -14.91 -10.97 -2.41
C TYR A 68 -14.37 -12.40 -2.35
N ALA A 69 -13.10 -12.56 -1.92
CA ALA A 69 -12.37 -13.82 -1.94
C ALA A 69 -12.36 -14.54 -3.31
N SER A 70 -12.63 -13.78 -4.38
CA SER A 70 -12.80 -14.28 -5.73
C SER A 70 -12.15 -13.31 -6.73
N ALA A 71 -11.50 -13.87 -7.74
CA ALA A 71 -10.98 -13.12 -8.88
C ALA A 71 -11.91 -13.23 -10.10
N SER A 72 -13.20 -13.51 -9.87
CA SER A 72 -14.13 -13.79 -10.96
C SER A 72 -14.36 -12.54 -11.80
N VAL A 73 -14.56 -12.70 -13.11
CA VAL A 73 -14.85 -11.58 -14.01
C VAL A 73 -16.10 -10.84 -13.55
N GLY A 74 -17.11 -11.58 -13.08
CA GLY A 74 -18.34 -11.00 -12.54
C GLY A 74 -18.09 -10.12 -11.31
N ASP A 75 -17.21 -10.54 -10.40
CA ASP A 75 -16.93 -9.82 -9.15
C ASP A 75 -15.96 -8.65 -9.38
N VAL A 76 -15.03 -8.78 -10.32
CA VAL A 76 -14.20 -7.67 -10.79
C VAL A 76 -15.05 -6.60 -11.47
N LEU A 77 -15.95 -6.99 -12.38
CA LEU A 77 -16.90 -6.06 -13.01
C LEU A 77 -17.80 -5.40 -11.96
N PHE A 78 -18.27 -6.19 -10.99
CA PHE A 78 -19.07 -5.69 -9.89
C PHE A 78 -18.32 -4.63 -9.06
N LEU A 79 -17.05 -4.88 -8.69
CA LEU A 79 -16.17 -3.91 -8.04
C LEU A 79 -16.04 -2.64 -8.88
N LEU A 80 -15.72 -2.79 -10.17
CA LEU A 80 -15.45 -1.68 -11.08
C LEU A 80 -16.66 -0.74 -11.24
N VAL A 81 -17.88 -1.29 -11.22
CA VAL A 81 -19.11 -0.53 -11.38
C VAL A 81 -19.60 0.06 -10.05
N ASN A 82 -19.61 -0.73 -8.98
CA ASN A 82 -20.31 -0.37 -7.75
C ASN A 82 -19.40 0.27 -6.70
N ALA A 83 -18.12 -0.12 -6.63
CA ALA A 83 -17.21 0.46 -5.65
C ALA A 83 -16.66 1.80 -6.12
N ARG A 84 -16.55 2.79 -5.22
CA ARG A 84 -15.86 4.07 -5.49
C ARG A 84 -14.43 3.81 -6.01
N TYR A 85 -13.70 2.91 -5.36
CA TYR A 85 -12.35 2.51 -5.76
C TYR A 85 -12.32 1.96 -7.20
N GLY A 86 -13.25 1.06 -7.52
CA GLY A 86 -13.39 0.49 -8.85
C GLY A 86 -13.69 1.54 -9.94
N ARG A 87 -14.64 2.45 -9.67
CA ARG A 87 -14.95 3.56 -10.59
C ARG A 87 -13.76 4.47 -10.85
N ILE A 88 -12.93 4.73 -9.84
CA ILE A 88 -11.69 5.51 -10.00
C ILE A 88 -10.68 4.74 -10.87
N ILE A 89 -10.58 3.41 -10.75
CA ILE A 89 -9.74 2.61 -11.65
C ILE A 89 -10.22 2.73 -13.10
N VAL A 90 -11.53 2.57 -13.35
CA VAL A 90 -12.11 2.72 -14.69
C VAL A 90 -11.81 4.11 -15.25
N LEU A 91 -12.07 5.16 -14.47
CA LEU A 91 -11.81 6.54 -14.86
C LEU A 91 -10.33 6.75 -15.18
N LYS A 92 -9.42 6.28 -14.32
CA LYS A 92 -7.97 6.37 -14.51
C LYS A 92 -7.52 5.71 -15.83
N LEU A 93 -8.04 4.53 -16.12
CA LEU A 93 -7.70 3.79 -17.35
C LEU A 93 -8.27 4.47 -18.60
N ALA A 94 -9.53 4.93 -18.54
CA ALA A 94 -10.15 5.69 -19.62
C ALA A 94 -9.39 6.99 -19.92
N LEU A 95 -9.03 7.75 -18.88
CA LEU A 95 -8.22 8.97 -19.01
C LEU A 95 -6.84 8.69 -19.60
N ALA A 96 -6.21 7.56 -19.26
CA ALA A 96 -4.92 7.16 -19.84
C ALA A 96 -5.04 6.85 -21.34
N VAL A 97 -6.14 6.22 -21.78
CA VAL A 97 -6.42 5.98 -23.20
C VAL A 97 -6.66 7.31 -23.93
N VAL A 98 -7.51 8.19 -23.38
CA VAL A 98 -7.77 9.52 -23.94
C VAL A 98 -6.48 10.33 -24.04
N PHE A 99 -5.69 10.37 -22.97
CA PHE A 99 -4.36 11.00 -22.97
C PHE A 99 -3.47 10.43 -24.08
N SER A 100 -3.46 9.11 -24.24
CA SER A 100 -2.66 8.44 -25.27
C SER A 100 -3.10 8.83 -26.68
N LEU A 101 -4.40 8.85 -26.95
CA LEU A 101 -4.91 9.30 -28.23
C LEU A 101 -4.48 10.75 -28.51
N LEU A 102 -4.62 11.64 -27.51
CA LEU A 102 -4.22 13.06 -27.57
C LEU A 102 -2.71 13.27 -27.78
N ALA A 103 -1.88 12.38 -27.22
CA ALA A 103 -0.43 12.44 -27.25
C ALA A 103 0.21 11.95 -28.56
N LEU A 104 -0.57 11.38 -29.48
CA LEU A 104 -0.05 10.89 -30.75
C LEU A 104 0.63 12.01 -31.56
N PRO A 105 1.67 11.72 -32.35
CA PRO A 105 2.40 12.73 -33.11
C PRO A 105 1.51 13.34 -34.20
N ARG A 106 1.07 14.59 -34.01
CA ARG A 106 0.27 15.35 -34.97
C ARG A 106 0.60 16.85 -34.85
N PRO A 107 0.30 17.67 -35.88
CA PRO A 107 0.43 19.12 -35.77
C PRO A 107 -0.43 19.61 -34.59
N VAL A 108 0.25 20.14 -33.56
CA VAL A 108 -0.37 20.46 -32.27
C VAL A 108 -0.77 21.93 -32.22
N SER A 109 -2.09 22.18 -32.18
CA SER A 109 -2.65 23.50 -31.84
C SER A 109 -2.50 23.79 -30.35
N LEU A 110 -2.72 25.05 -29.93
CA LEU A 110 -2.76 25.43 -28.52
C LEU A 110 -3.82 24.63 -27.75
N TRP A 111 -5.00 24.44 -28.34
CA TRP A 111 -6.09 23.64 -27.77
C TRP A 111 -5.70 22.17 -27.57
N SER A 112 -5.02 21.56 -28.54
CA SER A 112 -4.54 20.19 -28.40
C SER A 112 -3.54 20.04 -27.25
N LYS A 113 -2.67 21.04 -27.02
CA LYS A 113 -1.75 21.05 -25.88
C LYS A 113 -2.48 21.22 -24.55
N LEU A 114 -3.49 22.10 -24.49
CA LEU A 114 -4.31 22.29 -23.29
C LEU A 114 -5.09 21.02 -22.93
N LEU A 115 -5.73 20.38 -23.92
CA LEU A 115 -6.44 19.12 -23.71
C LEU A 115 -5.50 17.99 -23.26
N LEU A 116 -4.28 17.92 -23.80
CA LEU A 116 -3.27 16.96 -23.36
C LEU A 116 -2.86 17.19 -21.90
N LEU A 117 -2.65 18.45 -21.50
CA LEU A 117 -2.34 18.82 -20.11
C LEU A 117 -3.49 18.46 -19.17
N LEU A 118 -4.73 18.79 -19.54
CA LEU A 118 -5.92 18.47 -18.73
C LEU A 118 -6.12 16.95 -18.58
N ALA A 119 -5.96 16.19 -19.67
CA ALA A 119 -6.04 14.73 -19.62
C ALA A 119 -4.92 14.14 -18.74
N GLY A 120 -3.68 14.64 -18.87
CA GLY A 120 -2.55 14.22 -18.03
C GLY A 120 -2.78 14.53 -16.55
N ALA A 121 -3.26 15.73 -16.23
CA ALA A 121 -3.64 16.10 -14.87
C ALA A 121 -4.75 15.20 -14.32
N GLY A 122 -5.76 14.89 -15.14
CA GLY A 122 -6.82 13.94 -14.78
C GLY A 122 -6.28 12.55 -14.44
N VAL A 123 -5.34 12.03 -15.23
CA VAL A 123 -4.69 10.73 -14.95
C VAL A 123 -3.97 10.79 -13.59
N VAL A 124 -3.18 11.84 -13.32
CA VAL A 124 -2.44 11.98 -12.05
C VAL A 124 -3.39 12.10 -10.86
N CYS A 125 -4.45 12.91 -10.96
CA CYS A 125 -5.47 13.02 -9.93
C CYS A 125 -6.14 11.68 -9.66
N ALA A 126 -6.48 10.91 -10.70
CA ALA A 126 -7.10 9.60 -10.56
C ALA A 126 -6.14 8.57 -9.94
N VAL A 127 -4.83 8.61 -10.25
CA VAL A 127 -3.80 7.79 -9.58
C VAL A 127 -3.74 8.12 -8.09
N SER A 128 -3.65 9.41 -7.76
CA SER A 128 -3.54 9.91 -6.38
C SER A 128 -4.80 9.58 -5.56
N ALA A 129 -5.96 9.58 -6.22
CA ALA A 129 -7.24 9.21 -5.61
C ALA A 129 -7.35 7.72 -5.25
N THR A 130 -6.51 6.85 -5.84
CA THR A 130 -6.42 5.43 -5.45
C THR A 130 -5.41 5.16 -4.33
N GLY A 131 -4.64 6.17 -3.89
CA GLY A 131 -3.60 6.03 -2.87
C GLY A 131 -4.02 6.50 -1.48
N HIS A 132 -3.19 6.22 -0.47
CA HIS A 132 -3.35 6.64 0.93
C HIS A 132 -3.37 8.17 1.12
N ALA A 133 -2.95 8.93 0.10
CA ALA A 133 -3.00 10.39 0.08
C ALA A 133 -4.44 10.93 0.06
N SER A 134 -5.38 10.20 -0.57
CA SER A 134 -6.80 10.57 -0.59
C SER A 134 -7.45 10.56 0.80
N ALA A 135 -6.84 9.85 1.76
CA ALA A 135 -7.26 9.77 3.15
C ALA A 135 -6.49 10.72 4.09
N SER A 136 -5.67 11.63 3.56
CA SER A 136 -4.82 12.55 4.35
C SER A 136 -5.26 14.03 4.31
N GLY A 137 -6.51 14.26 3.90
CA GLY A 137 -7.09 15.60 3.69
C GLY A 137 -6.61 16.28 2.40
N TRP A 138 -7.20 17.45 2.09
CA TRP A 138 -6.97 18.16 0.83
C TRP A 138 -5.51 18.54 0.57
N ALA A 139 -4.79 19.02 1.59
CA ALA A 139 -3.40 19.40 1.43
C ALA A 139 -2.47 18.18 1.20
N GLY A 140 -2.76 17.02 1.80
CA GLY A 140 -2.00 15.80 1.58
C GLY A 140 -2.28 15.19 0.21
N PHE A 141 -3.55 15.26 -0.24
CA PHE A 141 -3.94 14.89 -1.59
C PHE A 141 -3.26 15.77 -2.65
N LEU A 142 -3.27 17.09 -2.49
CA LEU A 142 -2.62 18.01 -3.43
C LEU A 142 -1.10 17.80 -3.48
N ALA A 143 -0.47 17.56 -2.32
CA ALA A 143 0.95 17.24 -2.26
C ALA A 143 1.28 15.97 -3.05
N ASP A 144 0.48 14.91 -2.90
CA ASP A 144 0.65 13.66 -3.66
C ASP A 144 0.43 13.87 -5.17
N VAL A 145 -0.60 14.62 -5.57
CA VAL A 145 -0.84 14.97 -6.98
C VAL A 145 0.37 15.68 -7.58
N ILE A 146 0.91 16.68 -6.90
CA ILE A 146 2.11 17.41 -7.35
C ILE A 146 3.33 16.47 -7.38
N HIS A 147 3.50 15.63 -6.36
CA HIS A 147 4.60 14.67 -6.26
C HIS A 147 4.57 13.67 -7.42
N VAL A 148 3.41 13.06 -7.69
CA VAL A 148 3.20 12.07 -8.75
C VAL A 148 3.33 12.73 -10.13
N ALA A 149 2.82 13.96 -10.31
CA ALA A 149 2.99 14.71 -11.56
C ALA A 149 4.48 14.99 -11.86
N ALA A 150 5.22 15.49 -10.87
CA ALA A 150 6.65 15.78 -11.00
C ALA A 150 7.44 14.49 -11.31
N MET A 151 7.17 13.40 -10.58
CA MET A 151 7.80 12.11 -10.82
C MET A 151 7.49 11.58 -12.23
N ALA A 152 6.23 11.58 -12.65
CA ALA A 152 5.83 10.98 -13.90
C ALA A 152 6.34 11.78 -15.12
N THR A 153 6.36 13.11 -15.03
CA THR A 153 6.82 13.97 -16.13
C THR A 153 8.34 13.99 -16.24
N TRP A 154 9.07 14.33 -15.18
CA TRP A 154 10.53 14.39 -15.22
C TRP A 154 11.17 13.01 -15.25
N GLY A 155 10.76 12.11 -14.36
CA GLY A 155 11.31 10.77 -14.29
C GLY A 155 11.02 9.98 -15.58
N GLY A 156 9.81 10.12 -16.11
CA GLY A 156 9.48 9.57 -17.42
C GLY A 156 10.30 10.16 -18.56
N ALA A 157 10.48 11.49 -18.59
CA ALA A 157 11.31 12.15 -19.60
C ALA A 157 12.78 11.70 -19.53
N LEU A 158 13.32 11.42 -18.34
CA LEU A 158 14.67 10.87 -18.15
C LEU A 158 14.83 9.51 -18.86
N LEU A 159 13.85 8.61 -18.69
CA LEU A 159 13.88 7.28 -19.32
C LEU A 159 13.87 7.38 -20.85
N HIS A 160 13.04 8.28 -21.40
CA HIS A 160 13.00 8.56 -22.83
C HIS A 160 14.29 9.24 -23.33
N PHE A 161 14.86 10.16 -22.53
CA PHE A 161 16.11 10.84 -22.84
C PHE A 161 17.31 9.88 -22.89
N ALA A 162 17.42 8.99 -21.91
CA ALA A 162 18.45 7.96 -21.87
C ALA A 162 18.39 7.07 -23.14
N LEU A 163 17.20 6.59 -23.51
CA LEU A 163 17.02 5.80 -24.72
C LEU A 163 17.43 6.55 -25.99
N TRP A 164 17.00 7.81 -26.10
CA TRP A 164 17.29 8.66 -27.24
C TRP A 164 18.81 8.88 -27.41
N LEU A 165 19.50 9.24 -26.33
CA LEU A 165 20.96 9.39 -26.31
C LEU A 165 21.70 8.10 -26.72
N TRP A 166 21.23 6.95 -26.23
CA TRP A 166 21.86 5.66 -26.56
C TRP A 166 21.69 5.24 -28.02
N ARG A 167 20.59 5.66 -28.67
CA ARG A 167 20.36 5.38 -30.08
C ARG A 167 21.06 6.32 -31.05
N MET A 168 21.36 7.54 -30.64
CA MET A 168 22.14 8.46 -31.47
C MET A 168 23.63 8.11 -31.51
N ALA A 169 24.12 7.26 -30.60
CA ALA A 169 25.53 6.93 -30.46
C ALA A 169 26.26 6.34 -31.69
N PRO A 170 25.64 5.50 -32.53
CA PRO A 170 26.26 5.06 -33.78
C PRO A 170 26.38 6.18 -34.81
N TRP A 171 25.52 7.19 -34.72
CA TRP A 171 25.41 8.30 -35.70
C TRP A 171 26.41 9.42 -35.42
N THR A 172 27.01 9.46 -34.23
CA THR A 172 28.00 10.45 -33.82
C THR A 172 29.45 10.07 -34.16
N GLN A 173 29.69 8.94 -34.85
CA GLN A 173 31.04 8.44 -35.17
C GLN A 173 31.54 8.79 -36.59
N GLY A 174 30.79 9.58 -37.37
CA GLY A 174 31.20 10.03 -38.71
C GLY A 174 32.13 11.26 -38.68
N PRO A 175 33.13 11.36 -39.57
CA PRO A 175 34.17 12.39 -39.52
C PRO A 175 33.70 13.83 -39.82
N GLU A 176 32.51 14.05 -40.40
CA GLU A 176 32.19 15.38 -40.94
C GLU A 176 30.87 16.05 -40.53
N GLN A 177 29.90 15.44 -39.84
CA GLN A 177 28.63 16.17 -39.63
C GLN A 177 27.78 15.73 -38.43
N ARG A 178 27.38 16.75 -37.64
CA ARG A 178 26.35 16.80 -36.58
C ARG A 178 26.77 16.51 -35.14
N SER A 179 27.74 17.27 -34.62
CA SER A 179 27.67 17.67 -33.21
C SER A 179 26.70 18.85 -33.06
N LEU A 180 25.76 18.80 -32.09
CA LEU A 180 24.91 19.89 -31.54
C LEU A 180 23.41 19.94 -31.91
N PRO A 181 22.64 18.90 -31.53
CA PRO A 181 21.36 19.17 -30.84
C PRO A 181 21.42 18.88 -29.32
N ALA A 182 22.16 17.84 -28.91
CA ALA A 182 22.04 17.21 -27.59
C ALA A 182 22.28 18.15 -26.39
N ALA A 183 23.15 19.16 -26.52
CA ALA A 183 23.41 20.12 -25.44
C ALA A 183 22.19 21.02 -25.15
N ALA A 184 21.49 21.50 -26.17
CA ALA A 184 20.29 22.32 -26.00
C ALA A 184 19.13 21.50 -25.40
N GLN A 185 18.99 20.23 -25.81
CA GLN A 185 18.02 19.32 -25.19
C GLN A 185 18.39 18.98 -23.75
N ALA A 186 19.67 18.74 -23.46
CA ALA A 186 20.15 18.50 -22.10
C ALA A 186 19.89 19.72 -21.18
N GLN A 187 20.09 20.95 -21.67
CA GLN A 187 19.76 22.17 -20.92
C GLN A 187 18.26 22.31 -20.61
N ARG A 188 17.39 22.00 -21.58
CA ARG A 188 15.93 22.01 -21.38
C ARG A 188 15.49 20.94 -20.37
N PHE A 189 16.05 19.74 -20.50
CA PHE A 189 15.82 18.65 -19.54
C PHE A 189 16.29 19.03 -18.14
N ALA A 190 17.45 19.69 -18.01
CA ALA A 190 17.97 20.17 -16.73
C ALA A 190 17.02 21.16 -16.05
N ARG A 191 16.43 22.13 -16.79
CA ARG A 191 15.44 23.07 -16.23
C ARG A 191 14.20 22.36 -15.70
N LEU A 192 13.68 21.38 -16.47
CA LEU A 192 12.57 20.52 -16.02
C LEU A 192 12.96 19.74 -14.76
N GLY A 193 14.18 19.19 -14.73
CA GLY A 193 14.72 18.46 -13.59
C GLY A 193 14.79 19.29 -12.32
N THR A 194 15.33 20.52 -12.38
CA THR A 194 15.40 21.41 -11.21
C THR A 194 14.01 21.70 -10.63
N ALA A 195 13.03 22.02 -11.47
CA ALA A 195 11.66 22.29 -11.02
C ALA A 195 11.00 21.03 -10.42
N ALA A 196 11.16 19.87 -11.07
CA ALA A 196 10.60 18.62 -10.59
C ALA A 196 11.23 18.16 -9.27
N VAL A 197 12.55 18.26 -9.11
CA VAL A 197 13.25 17.90 -7.87
C VAL A 197 12.82 18.80 -6.71
N ALA A 198 12.68 20.11 -6.94
CA ALA A 198 12.17 21.03 -5.93
C ALA A 198 10.73 20.66 -5.48
N ALA A 199 9.86 20.36 -6.45
CA ALA A 199 8.50 19.91 -6.18
C ALA A 199 8.48 18.58 -5.40
N LEU A 200 9.28 17.60 -5.81
CA LEU A 200 9.40 16.29 -5.16
C LEU A 200 9.92 16.39 -3.72
N ALA A 201 10.92 17.24 -3.48
CA ALA A 201 11.49 17.46 -2.15
C ALA A 201 10.47 18.12 -1.21
N ALA A 202 9.81 19.20 -1.66
CA ALA A 202 8.83 19.92 -0.86
C ALA A 202 7.60 19.05 -0.53
N THR A 203 7.01 18.42 -1.54
CA THR A 203 5.85 17.54 -1.35
C THR A 203 6.21 16.28 -0.58
N GLY A 204 7.37 15.68 -0.83
CA GLY A 204 7.86 14.51 -0.11
C GLY A 204 8.09 14.78 1.38
N ALA A 205 8.69 15.94 1.72
CA ALA A 205 8.86 16.37 3.11
C ALA A 205 7.50 16.60 3.81
N LEU A 206 6.57 17.30 3.16
CA LEU A 206 5.23 17.52 3.69
C LEU A 206 4.48 16.20 3.93
N MET A 207 4.57 15.25 3.00
CA MET A 207 3.98 13.93 3.17
C MET A 207 4.66 13.16 4.31
N ALA A 208 5.98 13.14 4.39
CA ALA A 208 6.70 12.46 5.47
C ALA A 208 6.30 12.98 6.86
N MET A 209 6.22 14.30 7.03
CA MET A 209 5.77 14.93 8.29
C MET A 209 4.35 14.55 8.69
N ARG A 210 3.49 14.21 7.72
CA ARG A 210 2.09 13.81 7.98
C ARG A 210 1.89 12.31 8.13
N LEU A 211 2.82 11.50 7.64
CA LEU A 211 2.67 10.05 7.52
C LEU A 211 3.48 9.26 8.56
N ILE A 212 4.47 9.88 9.17
CA ILE A 212 5.44 9.23 10.07
C ILE A 212 5.48 10.00 11.39
N TYR A 213 5.14 9.33 12.49
CA TYR A 213 5.31 9.92 13.83
C TYR A 213 6.78 9.84 14.27
N GLY A 214 7.42 10.98 14.49
CA GLY A 214 8.74 11.06 15.10
C GLY A 214 9.90 10.38 14.33
N TRP A 215 11.12 10.64 14.80
CA TRP A 215 12.35 10.10 14.22
C TRP A 215 12.53 8.58 14.42
N PRO A 216 12.17 7.96 15.56
CA PRO A 216 12.34 6.53 15.78
C PRO A 216 11.54 5.65 14.81
N ALA A 217 10.39 6.14 14.33
CA ALA A 217 9.58 5.44 13.34
C ALA A 217 10.32 5.16 12.03
N LEU A 218 11.33 5.97 11.68
CA LEU A 218 12.11 5.83 10.45
C LEU A 218 12.96 4.56 10.46
N THR A 219 13.52 4.16 11.60
CA THR A 219 14.37 2.97 11.72
C THR A 219 13.63 1.78 12.33
N ALA A 220 12.62 2.02 13.15
CA ALA A 220 11.87 0.97 13.85
C ALA A 220 10.76 0.32 13.00
N THR A 221 10.48 0.82 11.78
CA THR A 221 9.44 0.23 10.91
C THR A 221 9.92 -0.23 9.56
N PRO A 222 9.26 -1.23 8.96
CA PRO A 222 9.36 -1.54 7.54
C PRO A 222 9.08 -0.33 6.64
N TYR A 223 8.04 0.45 6.93
CA TYR A 223 7.70 1.65 6.16
C TYR A 223 8.81 2.72 6.21
N GLY A 224 9.29 3.04 7.41
CA GLY A 224 10.38 3.99 7.63
C GLY A 224 11.69 3.54 6.99
N THR A 225 12.02 2.25 7.13
CA THR A 225 13.24 1.69 6.52
C THR A 225 13.15 1.76 4.99
N ALA A 226 12.01 1.43 4.40
CA ALA A 226 11.78 1.58 2.97
C ALA A 226 11.88 3.06 2.52
N LEU A 227 11.48 4.02 3.36
CA LEU A 227 11.63 5.45 3.09
C LEU A 227 13.11 5.85 3.12
N LEU A 228 13.88 5.41 4.11
CA LEU A 228 15.31 5.68 4.19
C LEU A 228 16.06 5.11 2.98
N ILE A 229 15.74 3.89 2.56
CA ILE A 229 16.29 3.29 1.32
C ILE A 229 15.93 4.17 0.12
N LYS A 230 14.65 4.57 -0.03
CA LYS A 230 14.22 5.44 -1.13
C LYS A 230 14.99 6.77 -1.12
N LEU A 231 15.17 7.40 0.04
CA LEU A 231 15.92 8.65 0.18
C LEU A 231 17.40 8.47 -0.14
N GLY A 232 18.03 7.38 0.28
CA GLY A 232 19.42 7.07 -0.03
C GLY A 232 19.67 6.86 -1.53
N VAL A 233 18.82 6.05 -2.19
CA VAL A 233 18.89 5.86 -3.65
C VAL A 233 18.59 7.16 -4.40
N PHE A 234 17.63 7.95 -3.92
CA PHE A 234 17.33 9.25 -4.52
C PHE A 234 18.47 10.26 -4.34
N ALA A 235 19.16 10.26 -3.20
CA ALA A 235 20.34 11.09 -2.99
C ALA A 235 21.49 10.70 -3.94
N ALA A 236 21.70 9.40 -4.17
CA ALA A 236 22.67 8.93 -5.17
C ALA A 236 22.29 9.38 -6.59
N LEU A 237 21.00 9.31 -6.93
CA LEU A 237 20.49 9.84 -8.20
C LEU A 237 20.77 11.35 -8.33
N LEU A 238 20.49 12.15 -7.30
CA LEU A 238 20.76 13.59 -7.31
C LEU A 238 22.26 13.90 -7.42
N ALA A 239 23.13 13.10 -6.82
CA ALA A 239 24.57 13.26 -6.93
C ALA A 239 25.06 13.04 -8.38
N VAL A 240 24.56 11.99 -9.05
CA VAL A 240 24.85 11.74 -10.48
C VAL A 240 24.27 12.87 -11.35
N ALA A 241 23.04 13.32 -11.05
CA ALA A 241 22.39 14.42 -11.75
C ALA A 241 23.13 15.75 -11.60
N ALA A 242 23.63 16.06 -10.41
CA ALA A 242 24.46 17.22 -10.16
C ALA A 242 25.78 17.12 -10.94
N ALA A 243 26.43 15.94 -10.96
CA ALA A 243 27.64 15.75 -11.75
C ALA A 243 27.39 15.95 -13.25
N ASN A 244 26.27 15.45 -13.76
CA ASN A 244 25.82 15.70 -15.13
C ASN A 244 25.56 17.17 -15.42
N HIS A 245 24.90 17.87 -14.50
CA HIS A 245 24.57 19.28 -14.65
C HIS A 245 25.80 20.20 -14.63
N PHE A 246 26.74 19.98 -13.71
CA PHE A 246 27.87 20.88 -13.48
C PHE A 246 29.14 20.54 -14.25
N PHE A 247 29.36 19.26 -14.57
CA PHE A 247 30.60 18.84 -15.25
C PHE A 247 30.33 18.42 -16.70
N PHE A 248 29.44 17.45 -16.92
CA PHE A 248 29.29 16.84 -18.24
C PHE A 248 28.55 17.74 -19.24
N VAL A 249 27.44 18.38 -18.85
CA VAL A 249 26.68 19.26 -19.76
C VAL A 249 27.48 20.50 -20.19
N PRO A 250 28.20 21.22 -19.29
CA PRO A 250 29.04 22.34 -19.70
C PRO A 250 30.24 21.91 -20.55
N ALA A 251 30.84 20.73 -20.29
CA ALA A 251 31.93 20.19 -21.11
C ALA A 251 31.49 19.94 -22.56
N LEU A 252 30.28 19.43 -22.79
CA LEU A 252 29.71 19.22 -24.12
C LEU A 252 29.49 20.51 -24.92
N GLY A 253 29.32 21.65 -24.24
CA GLY A 253 29.06 22.95 -24.85
C GLY A 253 30.30 23.80 -25.11
N ARG A 254 31.47 23.47 -24.54
CA ARG A 254 32.72 24.18 -24.82
C ARG A 254 33.31 23.68 -26.14
N GLU A 255 33.21 24.49 -27.19
CA GLU A 255 34.05 24.32 -28.38
C GLU A 255 35.52 24.56 -28.00
N ARG A 256 36.22 23.50 -27.58
CA ARG A 256 37.68 23.55 -27.51
C ARG A 256 38.26 23.31 -28.90
N ALA A 257 38.49 24.41 -29.62
CA ALA A 257 39.36 24.41 -30.79
C ALA A 257 40.69 23.74 -30.41
N GLY A 258 40.97 22.56 -30.99
CA GLY A 258 42.25 21.86 -30.84
C GLY A 258 42.27 20.56 -30.02
N GLN A 259 41.16 20.06 -29.47
CA GLN A 259 41.17 18.74 -28.82
C GLN A 259 41.00 17.57 -29.81
N PRO A 260 41.85 16.52 -29.77
CA PRO A 260 41.75 15.37 -30.66
C PRO A 260 40.42 14.63 -30.48
N GLY A 261 39.87 14.11 -31.57
CA GLY A 261 38.55 13.45 -31.61
C GLY A 261 38.34 12.40 -30.51
N ALA A 262 39.38 11.67 -30.10
CA ALA A 262 39.30 10.65 -29.05
C ALA A 262 38.79 11.19 -27.68
N ALA A 263 39.20 12.39 -27.27
CA ALA A 263 38.76 13.01 -26.02
C ALA A 263 37.25 13.35 -26.06
N ARG A 264 36.77 13.88 -27.19
CA ARG A 264 35.35 14.20 -27.42
C ARG A 264 34.45 12.95 -27.42
N HIS A 265 34.97 11.84 -27.96
CA HIS A 265 34.28 10.54 -27.93
C HIS A 265 34.21 9.96 -26.51
N ALA A 266 35.25 10.16 -25.69
CA ALA A 266 35.26 9.73 -24.29
C ALA A 266 34.26 10.52 -23.45
N GLU A 267 34.23 11.85 -23.55
CA GLU A 267 33.28 12.71 -22.82
C GLU A 267 31.82 12.40 -23.15
N THR A 268 31.50 12.22 -24.44
CA THR A 268 30.15 11.85 -24.90
C THR A 268 29.75 10.45 -24.42
N ARG A 269 30.72 9.53 -24.34
CA ARG A 269 30.50 8.17 -23.83
C ARG A 269 30.18 8.18 -22.32
N TRP A 270 30.97 8.90 -21.52
CA TRP A 270 30.75 9.02 -20.08
C TRP A 270 29.41 9.69 -19.75
N PHE A 271 29.04 10.75 -20.45
CA PHE A 271 27.73 11.40 -20.30
C PHE A 271 26.58 10.40 -20.51
N ARG A 272 26.67 9.54 -21.54
CA ARG A 272 25.64 8.52 -21.81
C ARG A 272 25.54 7.45 -20.73
N TYR A 273 26.66 7.03 -20.17
CA TYR A 273 26.67 6.08 -19.05
C TYR A 273 26.11 6.72 -17.78
N ALA A 274 26.44 7.98 -17.52
CA ALA A 274 25.90 8.72 -16.38
C ALA A 274 24.38 8.86 -16.47
N VAL A 275 23.83 9.28 -17.61
CA VAL A 275 22.37 9.38 -17.82
C VAL A 275 21.68 8.01 -17.74
N ALA A 276 22.32 6.93 -18.21
CA ALA A 276 21.80 5.57 -18.02
C ALA A 276 21.82 5.13 -16.55
N GLY A 277 22.86 5.52 -15.80
CA GLY A 277 22.95 5.33 -14.36
C GLY A 277 21.82 6.04 -13.62
N GLU A 278 21.51 7.28 -13.99
CA GLU A 278 20.35 8.00 -13.44
C GLU A 278 19.04 7.28 -13.75
N ALA A 279 18.83 6.85 -15.00
CA ALA A 279 17.65 6.09 -15.38
C ALA A 279 17.49 4.80 -14.56
N LEU A 280 18.59 4.08 -14.30
CA LEU A 280 18.57 2.87 -13.47
C LEU A 280 18.25 3.18 -12.00
N LEU A 281 18.89 4.20 -11.42
CA LEU A 281 18.62 4.64 -10.05
C LEU A 281 17.17 5.12 -9.89
N LEU A 282 16.60 5.78 -10.90
CA LEU A 282 15.19 6.16 -10.90
C LEU A 282 14.29 4.92 -10.85
N LEU A 283 14.57 3.88 -11.65
CA LEU A 283 13.80 2.63 -11.59
C LEU A 283 13.89 1.97 -10.20
N LEU A 284 15.04 2.04 -9.54
CA LEU A 284 15.20 1.57 -8.15
C LEU A 284 14.35 2.41 -7.17
N VAL A 285 14.33 3.74 -7.31
CA VAL A 285 13.46 4.63 -6.53
C VAL A 285 11.98 4.30 -6.73
N LEU A 286 11.55 4.00 -7.97
CA LEU A 286 10.17 3.59 -8.26
C LEU A 286 9.86 2.18 -7.71
N GLY A 287 10.85 1.27 -7.72
CA GLY A 287 10.78 -0.01 -7.04
C GLY A 287 10.54 0.11 -5.54
N ALA A 288 11.36 0.92 -4.85
CA ALA A 288 11.19 1.24 -3.43
C ALA A 288 9.86 1.95 -3.14
N THR A 289 9.40 2.81 -4.05
CA THR A 289 8.08 3.46 -3.97
C THR A 289 6.94 2.43 -4.01
N GLY A 290 7.08 1.35 -4.78
CA GLY A 290 6.16 0.22 -4.74
C GLY A 290 6.02 -0.38 -3.34
N VAL A 291 7.12 -0.55 -2.62
CA VAL A 291 7.09 -1.05 -1.23
C VAL A 291 6.38 -0.06 -0.31
N LEU A 292 6.74 1.22 -0.37
CA LEU A 292 6.16 2.28 0.47
C LEU A 292 4.65 2.46 0.27
N THR A 293 4.19 2.43 -0.97
CA THR A 293 2.76 2.67 -1.31
C THR A 293 1.87 1.48 -1.02
N THR A 294 2.45 0.35 -0.61
CA THR A 294 1.73 -0.88 -0.24
C THR A 294 1.87 -1.24 1.23
N GLY A 295 2.76 -0.53 1.95
CA GLY A 295 2.89 -0.55 3.39
C GLY A 295 1.92 0.45 4.02
N THR A 296 1.38 0.11 5.17
CA THR A 296 0.58 1.02 5.99
C THR A 296 1.51 2.04 6.64
N PRO A 297 1.34 3.35 6.39
CA PRO A 297 2.17 4.35 7.03
C PRO A 297 2.00 4.28 8.55
N PRO A 298 3.09 4.40 9.31
CA PRO A 298 3.05 4.28 10.75
C PRO A 298 2.49 5.57 11.34
N ARG A 299 1.17 5.69 11.40
CA ARG A 299 0.56 6.96 11.78
C ARG A 299 0.55 7.17 13.32
N GLU A 300 0.34 6.17 14.20
CA GLU A 300 0.37 6.32 15.71
C GLU A 300 0.57 4.97 16.48
N PRO A 301 1.16 4.97 17.72
CA PRO A 301 1.00 4.24 19.02
C PRO A 301 -0.35 3.93 19.74
N GLN A 302 -0.63 2.71 20.27
CA GLN A 302 -1.78 2.40 21.14
C GLN A 302 -1.15 2.70 22.48
N VAL A 303 -1.17 3.97 22.81
CA VAL A 303 -0.40 4.50 23.92
C VAL A 303 -1.36 4.88 25.03
N LEU A 304 -0.91 4.64 26.26
CA LEU A 304 -1.46 5.35 27.40
C LEU A 304 -1.39 6.85 27.12
N ALA A 305 -2.50 7.56 27.37
CA ALA A 305 -2.56 9.00 27.23
C ALA A 305 -1.52 9.69 28.13
N TYR A 306 -1.24 9.09 29.30
CA TYR A 306 -0.21 9.47 30.25
C TYR A 306 0.36 8.20 30.90
N PRO A 307 1.68 8.12 31.14
CA PRO A 307 2.22 7.03 31.96
C PRO A 307 1.58 7.07 33.35
N ILE A 308 1.29 5.89 33.89
CA ILE A 308 0.69 5.75 35.20
C ILE A 308 1.80 5.40 36.17
N HIS A 309 1.88 6.17 37.24
CA HIS A 309 2.69 5.87 38.41
C HIS A 309 1.78 6.00 39.63
N GLU A 310 1.54 4.89 40.32
CA GLU A 310 0.67 4.84 41.47
C GLU A 310 1.37 4.13 42.62
N THR A 311 1.31 4.71 43.82
CA THR A 311 1.88 4.13 45.02
C THR A 311 0.83 4.06 46.11
N GLY A 312 0.83 2.99 46.92
CA GLY A 312 -0.14 2.86 47.99
C GLY A 312 0.20 1.77 49.01
N ARG A 313 -0.80 1.40 49.82
CA ARG A 313 -0.69 0.37 50.86
C ARG A 313 -1.86 -0.60 50.81
N LEU A 314 -1.54 -1.88 50.95
CA LEU A 314 -2.44 -3.03 51.04
C LEU A 314 -2.24 -3.66 52.42
N GLY A 315 -2.90 -3.11 53.45
CA GLY A 315 -2.65 -3.49 54.84
C GLY A 315 -1.23 -3.15 55.27
N THR A 316 -0.39 -4.17 55.51
CA THR A 316 1.02 -4.04 55.91
C THR A 316 2.00 -4.01 54.73
N VAL A 317 1.52 -4.25 53.50
CA VAL A 317 2.32 -4.26 52.27
C VAL A 317 2.21 -2.91 51.56
N THR A 318 3.32 -2.30 51.17
CA THR A 318 3.38 -1.14 50.27
C THR A 318 3.52 -1.59 48.82
N TYR A 319 2.88 -0.87 47.89
CA TYR A 319 3.01 -1.12 46.46
C TYR A 319 3.45 0.11 45.67
N GLU A 320 4.15 -0.14 44.58
CA GLU A 320 4.48 0.81 43.51
C GLU A 320 4.08 0.17 42.17
N LEU A 321 3.20 0.83 41.42
CA LEU A 321 2.67 0.38 40.15
C LEU A 321 3.04 1.39 39.06
N ASP A 322 3.77 0.91 38.05
CA ASP A 322 4.09 1.64 36.84
C ASP A 322 3.37 1.01 35.63
N ALA A 323 2.67 1.82 34.85
CA ALA A 323 2.18 1.43 33.53
C ALA A 323 2.72 2.38 32.46
N SER A 324 3.44 1.83 31.48
CA SER A 324 4.05 2.60 30.40
C SER A 324 3.87 1.95 29.04
N SER A 325 3.63 2.79 28.04
CA SER A 325 3.55 2.36 26.64
C SER A 325 4.92 1.91 26.14
N GLN A 326 4.99 0.72 25.56
CA GLN A 326 6.21 0.18 24.97
C GLN A 326 6.35 0.63 23.52
N ALA A 327 7.60 0.75 23.05
CA ALA A 327 7.90 1.09 21.66
C ALA A 327 7.33 0.05 20.65
N THR A 328 7.04 -1.16 21.12
CA THR A 328 6.43 -2.28 20.39
C THR A 328 4.90 -2.23 20.30
N GLY A 329 4.24 -1.30 21.01
CA GLY A 329 2.79 -1.11 20.96
C GLY A 329 1.97 -1.84 22.04
N GLY A 330 2.62 -2.48 23.02
CA GLY A 330 1.98 -3.00 24.24
C GLY A 330 2.04 -2.01 25.42
N ILE A 331 1.23 -2.23 26.44
CA ILE A 331 1.33 -1.54 27.73
C ILE A 331 1.99 -2.50 28.71
N LEU A 332 3.15 -2.11 29.23
CA LEU A 332 3.84 -2.86 30.28
C LEU A 332 3.38 -2.34 31.64
N PHE A 333 2.78 -3.22 32.42
CA PHE A 333 2.48 -3.04 33.83
C PHE A 333 3.60 -3.67 34.65
N THR A 334 4.15 -2.90 35.58
CA THR A 334 5.15 -3.35 36.55
C THR A 334 4.65 -3.01 37.95
N LEU A 335 4.41 -4.03 38.77
CA LEU A 335 3.98 -3.89 40.15
C LEU A 335 5.11 -4.37 41.08
N ARG A 336 5.55 -3.52 41.99
CA ARG A 336 6.52 -3.84 43.04
C ARG A 336 5.83 -3.85 44.41
N LEU A 337 6.07 -4.90 45.19
CA LEU A 337 5.46 -5.12 46.50
C LEU A 337 6.55 -5.26 47.57
N HIS A 338 6.42 -4.49 48.65
CA HIS A 338 7.34 -4.48 49.79
C HIS A 338 6.58 -4.58 51.12
N ASP A 339 7.12 -5.29 52.10
CA ASP A 339 6.56 -5.34 53.45
C ASP A 339 6.86 -4.05 54.26
N ALA A 340 6.33 -3.95 55.47
CA ALA A 340 6.56 -2.82 56.37
C ALA A 340 8.06 -2.59 56.73
N GLY A 341 8.92 -3.58 56.53
CA GLY A 341 10.37 -3.51 56.71
C GLY A 341 11.15 -3.29 55.41
N GLY A 342 10.49 -3.08 54.27
CA GLY A 342 11.08 -2.85 52.96
C GLY A 342 11.49 -4.12 52.20
N ARG A 343 11.22 -5.32 52.72
CA ARG A 343 11.60 -6.58 52.07
C ARG A 343 10.60 -6.93 50.96
N PRO A 344 11.07 -7.48 49.82
CA PRO A 344 10.20 -7.82 48.69
C PRO A 344 9.20 -8.93 49.05
N VAL A 345 7.93 -8.75 48.71
CA VAL A 345 6.84 -9.71 48.94
C VAL A 345 6.59 -10.52 47.68
N GLN A 346 6.65 -11.85 47.78
CA GLN A 346 6.48 -12.78 46.65
C GLN A 346 5.24 -13.67 46.81
N GLY A 347 4.75 -14.18 45.68
CA GLY A 347 3.50 -14.92 45.60
C GLY A 347 3.17 -15.37 44.17
N PRO A 348 2.02 -16.03 43.96
CA PRO A 348 1.59 -16.51 42.65
C PRO A 348 1.23 -15.35 41.70
N ALA A 349 0.92 -15.67 40.44
CA ALA A 349 0.44 -14.68 39.49
C ALA A 349 -0.85 -14.01 40.01
N LEU A 350 -0.90 -12.68 39.93
CA LEU A 350 -2.01 -11.88 40.45
C LEU A 350 -3.02 -11.64 39.31
N PRO A 351 -4.28 -12.10 39.44
CA PRO A 351 -5.31 -11.83 38.45
C PRO A 351 -5.54 -10.33 38.26
N MET A 352 -5.78 -9.93 37.02
CA MET A 352 -6.07 -8.56 36.66
C MET A 352 -7.24 -8.53 35.69
N GLU A 353 -8.24 -7.70 35.96
CA GLU A 353 -9.40 -7.50 35.11
C GLU A 353 -9.47 -6.06 34.62
N LEU A 354 -9.71 -5.91 33.31
CA LEU A 354 -9.84 -4.62 32.66
C LEU A 354 -11.25 -4.50 32.09
N THR A 355 -11.98 -3.48 32.50
CA THR A 355 -13.35 -3.19 32.06
C THR A 355 -13.41 -1.82 31.41
N MET A 356 -14.35 -1.60 30.51
CA MET A 356 -14.54 -0.31 29.85
C MET A 356 -15.86 0.31 30.31
N PRO A 357 -15.83 1.34 31.19
CA PRO A 357 -17.05 1.99 31.64
C PRO A 357 -17.85 2.58 30.47
N GLY A 358 -19.14 2.25 30.41
CA GLY A 358 -20.04 2.68 29.34
C GLY A 358 -20.05 1.79 28.09
N HIS A 359 -19.32 0.67 28.10
CA HIS A 359 -19.34 -0.34 27.04
C HIS A 359 -19.79 -1.68 27.63
N VAL A 360 -20.70 -2.38 26.96
CA VAL A 360 -21.14 -3.72 27.39
C VAL A 360 -20.18 -4.73 26.78
N MET A 361 -19.16 -5.12 27.53
CA MET A 361 -18.21 -6.15 27.13
C MET A 361 -17.77 -6.97 28.35
N PRO A 362 -17.46 -8.27 28.18
CA PRO A 362 -16.84 -9.04 29.25
C PRO A 362 -15.51 -8.41 29.70
N PRO A 363 -15.14 -8.56 30.98
CA PRO A 363 -13.86 -8.07 31.47
C PRO A 363 -12.72 -8.72 30.68
N TYR A 364 -11.79 -7.91 30.21
CA TYR A 364 -10.55 -8.39 29.64
C TYR A 364 -9.64 -8.87 30.77
N ARG A 365 -9.50 -10.19 30.90
CA ARG A 365 -8.77 -10.83 32.00
C ARG A 365 -7.32 -11.08 31.59
N ALA A 366 -6.39 -10.68 32.45
CA ALA A 366 -4.96 -10.88 32.35
C ALA A 366 -4.40 -11.28 33.73
N ALA A 367 -3.09 -11.53 33.82
CA ALA A 367 -2.44 -11.77 35.11
C ALA A 367 -1.03 -11.18 35.15
N LEU A 368 -0.72 -10.51 36.25
CA LEU A 368 0.62 -10.03 36.60
C LEU A 368 1.44 -11.22 37.09
N ARG A 369 2.50 -11.57 36.35
CA ARG A 369 3.35 -12.73 36.66
C ARG A 369 4.62 -12.30 37.40
N PRO A 370 5.13 -13.11 38.35
CA PRO A 370 6.39 -12.82 39.03
C PRO A 370 7.54 -12.72 38.02
N SER A 371 8.33 -11.65 38.08
CA SER A 371 9.46 -11.37 37.18
C SER A 371 10.80 -11.18 37.92
N GLY A 372 10.76 -10.92 39.23
CA GLY A 372 11.93 -10.72 40.09
C GLY A 372 11.51 -10.59 41.56
N PRO A 373 12.44 -10.48 42.52
CA PRO A 373 12.14 -10.33 43.95
C PRO A 373 11.14 -9.18 44.22
N GLY A 374 9.90 -9.53 44.56
CA GLY A 374 8.84 -8.56 44.86
C GLY A 374 8.29 -7.83 43.64
N GLU A 375 8.66 -8.24 42.43
CA GLU A 375 8.29 -7.57 41.18
C GLU A 375 7.44 -8.48 40.30
N TYR A 376 6.31 -7.95 39.83
CA TYR A 376 5.36 -8.59 38.95
C TYR A 376 5.20 -7.79 37.66
N ARG A 377 5.09 -8.48 36.53
CA ARG A 377 4.92 -7.84 35.23
C ARG A 377 3.80 -8.47 34.42
N ALA A 378 3.12 -7.63 33.64
CA ALA A 378 2.22 -8.05 32.57
C ALA A 378 2.40 -7.09 31.40
N GLU A 379 2.60 -7.63 30.22
CA GLU A 379 2.52 -6.86 28.99
C GLU A 379 1.22 -7.23 28.30
N LEU A 380 0.38 -6.23 28.03
CA LEU A 380 -0.92 -6.44 27.43
C LEU A 380 -1.23 -5.40 26.36
N ILE A 381 -2.03 -5.84 25.40
CA ILE A 381 -2.51 -5.00 24.30
C ILE A 381 -4.00 -4.81 24.56
N LEU A 382 -4.41 -3.56 24.70
CA LEU A 382 -5.82 -3.25 24.87
C LEU A 382 -6.55 -3.41 23.54
N PRO A 383 -7.71 -4.07 23.52
CA PRO A 383 -8.42 -4.35 22.29
C PRO A 383 -9.03 -3.10 21.65
N MET A 384 -9.22 -2.03 22.44
CA MET A 384 -9.88 -0.79 22.00
C MET A 384 -9.30 0.44 22.71
N SER A 385 -9.29 1.58 22.03
CA SER A 385 -9.01 2.89 22.63
C SER A 385 -10.20 3.35 23.48
N GLY A 386 -9.94 4.05 24.58
CA GLY A 386 -10.99 4.54 25.46
C GLY A 386 -10.54 4.62 26.92
N ARG A 387 -11.51 4.82 27.81
CA ARG A 387 -11.32 4.75 29.26
C ARG A 387 -11.45 3.32 29.73
N TRP A 388 -10.43 2.81 30.39
CA TRP A 388 -10.41 1.48 30.99
C TRP A 388 -10.30 1.60 32.50
N ARG A 389 -11.05 0.76 33.22
CA ARG A 389 -10.89 0.54 34.65
C ARG A 389 -10.17 -0.79 34.85
N VAL A 390 -9.04 -0.74 35.53
CA VAL A 390 -8.21 -1.90 35.86
C VAL A 390 -8.45 -2.26 37.32
N ALA A 391 -8.62 -3.54 37.61
CA ALA A 391 -8.71 -4.10 38.95
C ALA A 391 -7.73 -5.27 39.06
N ILE A 392 -6.83 -5.22 40.04
CA ILE A 392 -5.83 -6.26 40.31
C ILE A 392 -6.20 -6.92 41.63
N ASP A 393 -6.39 -8.24 41.59
CA ASP A 393 -6.63 -9.06 42.77
C ASP A 393 -5.30 -9.39 43.46
N THR A 394 -5.11 -8.81 44.66
CA THR A 394 -3.93 -8.98 45.49
C THR A 394 -4.16 -9.89 46.68
N SER A 395 -5.30 -10.59 46.77
CA SER A 395 -5.66 -11.44 47.90
C SER A 395 -4.61 -12.53 48.19
N ALA A 396 -3.92 -13.02 47.17
CA ALA A 396 -2.88 -14.03 47.29
C ALA A 396 -1.60 -13.54 48.02
N VAL A 397 -1.38 -12.23 48.10
CA VAL A 397 -0.20 -11.61 48.75
C VAL A 397 -0.57 -10.69 49.90
N ALA A 398 -1.81 -10.18 49.92
CA ALA A 398 -2.38 -9.33 50.97
C ALA A 398 -3.87 -9.69 51.17
N PRO A 399 -4.16 -10.77 51.94
CA PRO A 399 -5.51 -11.34 52.06
C PRO A 399 -6.58 -10.38 52.60
N ASP A 400 -6.18 -9.47 53.47
CA ASP A 400 -7.08 -8.53 54.15
C ASP A 400 -7.24 -7.18 53.40
N SER A 401 -6.82 -7.10 52.14
CA SER A 401 -6.82 -5.87 51.35
C SER A 401 -7.83 -5.89 50.19
N ALA A 402 -8.35 -4.71 49.82
CA ALA A 402 -9.39 -4.55 48.79
C ALA A 402 -8.88 -4.63 47.32
N GLY A 403 -7.64 -5.09 47.08
CA GLY A 403 -7.02 -5.06 45.75
C GLY A 403 -6.53 -3.67 45.34
N ILE A 404 -6.02 -3.56 44.10
CA ILE A 404 -5.62 -2.29 43.49
C ILE A 404 -6.58 -1.99 42.35
N ALA A 405 -7.15 -0.78 42.28
CA ALA A 405 -8.04 -0.37 41.20
C ALA A 405 -7.81 1.07 40.75
N PHE A 406 -7.69 1.28 39.44
CA PHE A 406 -7.43 2.60 38.84
C PHE A 406 -8.02 2.71 37.43
N GLU A 407 -8.08 3.94 36.91
CA GLU A 407 -8.52 4.21 35.54
C GLU A 407 -7.35 4.61 34.65
N LEU A 408 -7.30 4.06 33.45
CA LEU A 408 -6.34 4.42 32.41
C LEU A 408 -7.07 4.87 31.14
N ARG A 409 -6.43 5.75 30.37
CA ARG A 409 -6.90 6.16 29.05
C ARG A 409 -5.95 5.64 27.99
N ALA A 410 -6.48 4.85 27.05
CA ALA A 410 -5.74 4.32 25.90
C ALA A 410 -6.18 5.05 24.62
N GLY A 411 -5.23 5.55 23.84
CA GLY A 411 -5.43 6.06 22.49
C GLY A 411 -5.12 4.99 21.43
N SER A 412 -5.45 5.24 20.18
CA SER A 412 -5.18 4.30 19.08
C SER A 412 -3.79 4.49 18.47
N SER A 413 -3.11 3.35 18.27
CA SER A 413 -2.04 3.15 17.29
C SER A 413 -2.59 2.55 16.06
N PRO A 414 -2.22 3.07 14.89
CA PRO A 414 -2.01 2.24 13.73
C PRO A 414 -0.53 1.81 13.56
N ARG A 415 -0.25 0.53 13.89
CA ARG A 415 0.77 -0.35 13.28
C ARG A 415 0.33 -1.80 13.42
N GLU A 416 0.14 -2.56 12.34
CA GLU A 416 1.11 -3.23 11.44
C GLU A 416 1.36 -4.69 11.89
N LEU A 417 1.25 -5.63 10.94
CA LEU A 417 1.42 -7.11 11.01
C LEU A 417 0.12 -7.88 11.32
N GLN A 418 -0.31 -8.93 10.58
CA GLN A 418 0.40 -9.96 9.83
C GLN A 418 -0.33 -10.36 8.53
N ARG A 419 0.41 -10.62 7.45
CA ARG A 419 -0.07 -11.36 6.26
C ARG A 419 0.41 -12.79 6.40
N VAL A 420 -0.45 -13.71 6.81
CA VAL A 420 -0.13 -15.13 6.75
C VAL A 420 -0.43 -15.64 5.34
N TRP A 421 0.54 -16.34 4.76
CA TRP A 421 0.48 -16.87 3.40
C TRP A 421 -0.17 -18.24 3.44
N TYR A 422 -1.27 -18.43 2.70
CA TYR A 422 -1.85 -19.75 2.44
C TYR A 422 -1.94 -19.98 0.93
N PHE A 423 -1.71 -21.22 0.50
CA PHE A 423 -1.64 -21.60 -0.92
C PHE A 423 -2.99 -22.22 -1.34
N THR A 424 -3.83 -21.48 -2.08
CA THR A 424 -5.18 -21.94 -2.49
C THR A 424 -5.39 -21.91 -4.00
N TRP A 425 -4.69 -22.80 -4.72
CA TRP A 425 -4.65 -22.81 -6.19
C TRP A 425 -6.01 -23.07 -6.89
N TYR A 426 -6.95 -23.78 -6.26
CA TYR A 426 -8.24 -24.16 -6.86
C TYR A 426 -9.23 -22.99 -6.99
N ARG A 427 -9.14 -21.96 -6.14
CA ARG A 427 -10.03 -20.78 -6.23
C ARG A 427 -9.75 -19.93 -7.47
N ALA A 428 -8.48 -19.85 -7.89
CA ALA A 428 -8.08 -19.11 -9.09
C ALA A 428 -8.59 -19.74 -10.41
N LEU A 429 -9.00 -21.01 -10.39
CA LEU A 429 -9.47 -21.77 -11.56
C LEU A 429 -11.00 -21.93 -11.62
N ARG A 430 -11.78 -21.30 -10.72
CA ARG A 430 -13.24 -21.41 -10.75
C ARG A 430 -13.81 -20.94 -12.09
N TRP A 431 -14.57 -21.83 -12.72
CA TRP A 431 -15.31 -21.54 -13.94
C TRP A 431 -16.33 -20.41 -13.69
N PRO A 432 -16.58 -19.51 -14.67
CA PRO A 432 -15.93 -19.39 -15.98
C PRO A 432 -14.68 -18.48 -16.00
N ALA A 433 -14.45 -17.73 -14.92
CA ALA A 433 -13.46 -16.65 -14.90
C ALA A 433 -12.00 -17.13 -14.91
N GLY A 434 -11.70 -18.24 -14.22
CA GLY A 434 -10.35 -18.80 -14.18
C GLY A 434 -9.86 -19.24 -15.58
N VAL A 435 -10.78 -19.79 -16.39
CA VAL A 435 -10.48 -20.20 -17.76
C VAL A 435 -10.25 -18.99 -18.66
N LEU A 436 -11.05 -17.92 -18.52
CA LEU A 436 -10.84 -16.69 -19.29
C LEU A 436 -9.46 -16.07 -19.00
N TRP A 437 -9.08 -15.98 -17.72
CA TRP A 437 -7.77 -15.45 -17.34
C TRP A 437 -6.63 -16.34 -17.84
N LEU A 438 -6.78 -17.66 -17.75
CA LEU A 438 -5.82 -18.61 -18.31
C LEU A 438 -5.63 -18.40 -19.83
N ILE A 439 -6.72 -18.19 -20.57
CA ILE A 439 -6.68 -17.88 -22.01
C ILE A 439 -5.90 -16.57 -22.26
N VAL A 440 -6.17 -15.50 -21.49
CA VAL A 440 -5.46 -14.22 -21.60
C VAL A 440 -3.96 -14.39 -21.32
N TYR A 441 -3.57 -15.15 -20.29
CA TYR A 441 -2.17 -15.43 -20.00
C TYR A 441 -1.48 -16.24 -21.10
N ILE A 442 -2.16 -17.26 -21.64
CA ILE A 442 -1.64 -18.06 -22.76
C ILE A 442 -1.47 -17.17 -24.00
N ALA A 443 -2.42 -16.27 -24.28
CA ALA A 443 -2.33 -15.33 -25.39
C ALA A 443 -1.16 -14.35 -25.22
N MET A 444 -0.96 -13.80 -24.02
CA MET A 444 0.17 -12.91 -23.71
C MET A 444 1.53 -13.63 -23.79
N ALA A 445 1.61 -14.87 -23.29
CA ALA A 445 2.80 -15.71 -23.40
C ALA A 445 3.09 -16.08 -24.86
N GLY A 446 2.05 -16.43 -25.63
CA GLY A 446 2.13 -16.69 -27.07
C GLY A 446 2.63 -15.47 -27.85
N PHE A 447 2.11 -14.28 -27.53
CA PHE A 447 2.59 -13.01 -28.09
C PHE A 447 4.06 -12.74 -27.74
N ALA A 448 4.48 -13.01 -26.50
CA ALA A 448 5.88 -12.86 -26.08
C ALA A 448 6.79 -13.83 -26.85
N VAL A 449 6.42 -15.10 -26.97
CA VAL A 449 7.18 -16.11 -27.75
C VAL A 449 7.24 -15.73 -29.23
N HIS A 450 6.12 -15.32 -29.82
CA HIS A 450 6.08 -14.84 -31.21
C HIS A 450 6.97 -13.60 -31.41
N SER A 451 6.97 -12.66 -30.46
CA SER A 451 7.83 -11.47 -30.49
C SER A 451 9.31 -11.81 -30.35
N ILE A 452 9.66 -12.80 -29.51
CA ILE A 452 11.05 -13.30 -29.38
C ILE A 452 11.52 -13.94 -30.70
N ARG A 453 10.65 -14.76 -31.34
CA ARG A 453 10.94 -15.43 -32.61
C ARG A 453 11.08 -14.44 -33.77
N THR A 454 10.16 -13.48 -33.90
CA THR A 454 10.15 -12.48 -34.98
C THR A 454 11.27 -11.45 -34.85
N ALA A 455 11.72 -11.16 -33.63
CA ALA A 455 12.79 -10.19 -33.40
C ALA A 455 14.17 -10.67 -33.90
N GLY A 456 14.40 -11.98 -34.08
CA GLY A 456 15.64 -12.53 -34.63
C GLY A 456 16.94 -12.12 -33.90
N ALA A 457 18.10 -12.41 -34.51
CA ALA A 457 19.42 -11.99 -34.01
C ALA A 457 19.75 -10.52 -34.29
N LYS A 458 18.82 -9.76 -34.89
CA LYS A 458 19.07 -8.40 -35.37
C LYS A 458 19.13 -7.41 -34.20
N PRO A 459 20.20 -6.59 -34.08
CA PRO A 459 20.39 -5.68 -32.95
C PRO A 459 19.28 -4.62 -32.82
N ALA A 460 18.61 -4.27 -33.92
CA ALA A 460 17.49 -3.30 -33.92
C ALA A 460 16.27 -3.76 -33.10
N PHE A 461 16.07 -5.07 -32.93
CA PHE A 461 14.94 -5.66 -32.21
C PHE A 461 15.31 -6.22 -30.82
N ARG A 462 16.55 -6.04 -30.37
CA ARG A 462 16.98 -6.32 -28.99
C ARG A 462 16.02 -5.75 -27.92
N PRO A 463 15.54 -4.50 -28.00
CA PRO A 463 14.59 -3.99 -27.00
C PRO A 463 13.24 -4.72 -27.06
N LEU A 464 12.75 -5.10 -28.24
CA LEU A 464 11.51 -5.88 -28.37
C LEU A 464 11.67 -7.28 -27.74
N ARG A 465 12.84 -7.92 -27.91
CA ARG A 465 13.16 -9.19 -27.23
C ARG A 465 13.21 -9.05 -25.72
N VAL A 466 13.89 -8.02 -25.21
CA VAL A 466 13.98 -7.77 -23.76
C VAL A 466 12.59 -7.49 -23.19
N SER A 467 11.79 -6.64 -23.84
CA SER A 467 10.41 -6.38 -23.43
C SER A 467 9.55 -7.64 -23.45
N ALA A 468 9.68 -8.49 -24.46
CA ALA A 468 8.96 -9.76 -24.55
C ALA A 468 9.41 -10.77 -23.49
N GLN A 469 10.71 -10.85 -23.16
CA GLN A 469 11.24 -11.68 -22.09
C GLN A 469 10.77 -11.22 -20.71
N LEU A 470 10.75 -9.91 -20.47
CA LEU A 470 10.18 -9.33 -19.25
C LEU A 470 8.68 -9.62 -19.17
N LEU A 471 7.95 -9.43 -20.26
CA LEU A 471 6.51 -9.75 -20.32
C LEU A 471 6.26 -11.23 -20.02
N LEU A 472 7.02 -12.15 -20.63
CA LEU A 472 6.90 -13.59 -20.40
C LEU A 472 7.23 -13.97 -18.95
N PHE A 473 8.34 -13.44 -18.41
CA PHE A 473 8.73 -13.64 -17.02
C PHE A 473 7.65 -13.14 -16.05
N PHE A 474 7.17 -11.91 -16.23
CA PHE A 474 6.11 -11.35 -15.40
C PHE A 474 4.78 -12.09 -15.56
N SER A 475 4.46 -12.59 -16.76
CA SER A 475 3.25 -13.39 -17.01
C SER A 475 3.31 -14.75 -16.33
N LEU A 476 4.42 -15.49 -16.45
CA LEU A 476 4.64 -16.78 -15.79
C LEU A 476 4.69 -16.63 -14.27
N TRP A 477 5.42 -15.63 -13.76
CA TRP A 477 5.47 -15.32 -12.33
C TRP A 477 4.11 -14.91 -11.78
N GLN A 478 3.33 -14.15 -12.55
CA GLN A 478 1.98 -13.74 -12.14
C GLN A 478 1.01 -14.93 -12.15
N LEU A 479 1.12 -15.85 -13.12
CA LEU A 479 0.39 -17.11 -13.11
C LEU A 479 0.70 -17.90 -11.82
N VAL A 480 1.99 -18.11 -11.51
CA VAL A 480 2.43 -18.73 -10.24
C VAL A 480 1.87 -17.99 -9.02
N SER A 481 1.88 -16.66 -9.04
CA SER A 481 1.39 -15.84 -7.94
C SER A 481 -0.12 -15.88 -7.74
N LEU A 482 -0.91 -16.08 -8.80
CA LEU A 482 -2.36 -16.29 -8.70
C LEU A 482 -2.67 -17.60 -7.96
N PHE A 483 -1.77 -18.60 -8.03
CA PHE A 483 -1.87 -19.84 -7.26
C PHE A 483 -1.43 -19.68 -5.79
N VAL A 484 -0.79 -18.55 -5.44
CA VAL A 484 -0.42 -18.17 -4.06
C VAL A 484 -1.49 -17.22 -3.46
N ALA A 485 -2.75 -17.35 -3.89
CA ALA A 485 -3.83 -16.48 -3.43
C ALA A 485 -4.00 -16.55 -1.90
N LYS A 486 -4.01 -15.37 -1.25
CA LYS A 486 -4.36 -15.19 0.15
C LYS A 486 -5.77 -15.75 0.37
N GLY A 487 -5.87 -16.83 1.13
CA GLY A 487 -7.14 -17.33 1.67
C GLY A 487 -7.02 -17.40 3.19
N TYR A 488 -8.11 -17.19 3.89
CA TYR A 488 -8.14 -17.46 5.32
C TYR A 488 -8.17 -18.99 5.54
N PRO A 489 -7.47 -19.54 6.55
CA PRO A 489 -7.41 -20.99 6.80
C PRO A 489 -8.77 -21.67 6.84
N THR A 490 -9.77 -20.95 7.34
CA THR A 490 -11.12 -21.45 7.54
C THR A 490 -12.03 -21.15 6.36
N ALA A 491 -11.58 -20.50 5.29
CA ALA A 491 -12.45 -19.96 4.24
C ALA A 491 -13.32 -21.00 3.51
N ASP A 492 -12.96 -22.29 3.54
CA ASP A 492 -13.78 -23.38 2.98
C ASP A 492 -14.41 -24.27 4.05
N ASN A 493 -14.25 -23.93 5.34
CA ASN A 493 -14.90 -24.64 6.42
C ASN A 493 -16.39 -24.28 6.39
N PRO A 494 -17.28 -25.28 6.20
CA PRO A 494 -18.71 -25.06 6.38
C PRO A 494 -18.99 -24.77 7.85
N ASN A 495 -20.02 -23.97 8.13
CA ASN A 495 -20.45 -23.75 9.50
C ASN A 495 -20.97 -25.07 10.10
N PRO A 496 -20.32 -25.61 11.16
CA PRO A 496 -20.66 -26.90 11.74
C PRO A 496 -21.92 -26.83 12.62
N VAL A 497 -22.37 -25.63 13.03
CA VAL A 497 -23.53 -25.44 13.89
C VAL A 497 -24.81 -25.47 13.06
N PRO A 498 -25.88 -26.21 13.42
CA PRO A 498 -27.13 -26.25 12.67
C PRO A 498 -27.83 -24.88 12.54
N ALA A 499 -28.47 -24.60 11.40
CA ALA A 499 -29.21 -23.35 11.18
C ALA A 499 -30.66 -23.43 11.73
N THR A 500 -30.83 -23.78 13.01
CA THR A 500 -32.16 -23.78 13.66
C THR A 500 -32.54 -22.38 14.14
N ALA A 501 -33.83 -22.14 14.35
CA ALA A 501 -34.34 -20.86 14.86
C ALA A 501 -33.70 -20.48 16.21
N ASP A 502 -33.52 -21.46 17.11
CA ASP A 502 -32.91 -21.25 18.43
C ASP A 502 -31.42 -20.86 18.32
N VAL A 503 -30.68 -21.45 17.38
CA VAL A 503 -29.28 -21.08 17.12
C VAL A 503 -29.21 -19.67 16.54
N VAL A 504 -30.10 -19.31 15.62
CA VAL A 504 -30.16 -17.95 15.06
C VAL A 504 -30.49 -16.93 16.15
N ALA A 505 -31.44 -17.23 17.05
CA ALA A 505 -31.77 -16.37 18.18
C ALA A 505 -30.59 -16.23 19.17
N THR A 506 -29.87 -17.33 19.42
CA THR A 506 -28.65 -17.30 20.24
C THR A 506 -27.56 -16.46 19.58
N GLY A 507 -27.37 -16.61 18.26
CA GLY A 507 -26.43 -15.81 17.48
C GLY A 507 -26.80 -14.33 17.45
N GLN A 508 -28.09 -14.00 17.44
CA GLN A 508 -28.58 -12.63 17.56
C GLN A 508 -28.22 -12.03 18.92
N ALA A 509 -28.47 -12.76 20.02
CA ALA A 509 -28.14 -12.28 21.36
C ALA A 509 -26.63 -12.04 21.53
N LEU A 510 -25.80 -12.94 20.99
CA LEU A 510 -24.35 -12.75 20.93
C LEU A 510 -23.99 -11.52 20.08
N PHE A 511 -24.58 -11.36 18.90
CA PHE A 511 -24.32 -10.20 18.05
C PHE A 511 -24.70 -8.87 18.71
N GLU A 512 -25.85 -8.81 19.37
CA GLU A 512 -26.31 -7.63 20.11
C GLU A 512 -25.36 -7.27 21.25
N THR A 513 -24.82 -8.28 21.93
CA THR A 513 -23.87 -8.10 23.04
C THR A 513 -22.51 -7.61 22.56
N TYR A 514 -21.95 -8.23 21.50
CA TYR A 514 -20.54 -8.08 21.14
C TYR A 514 -20.29 -7.20 19.90
N CYS A 515 -21.25 -7.10 18.99
CA CYS A 515 -21.04 -6.57 17.64
C CYS A 515 -21.87 -5.31 17.34
N ALA A 516 -23.07 -5.21 17.92
CA ALA A 516 -24.04 -4.15 17.60
C ALA A 516 -23.61 -2.74 18.05
N GLN A 517 -22.66 -2.61 18.98
CA GLN A 517 -22.13 -1.30 19.39
C GLN A 517 -21.42 -0.57 18.24
N CYS A 518 -20.78 -1.32 17.34
CA CYS A 518 -20.12 -0.79 16.15
C CYS A 518 -21.01 -0.97 14.92
N HIS A 519 -21.61 -2.14 14.75
CA HIS A 519 -22.36 -2.48 13.53
C HIS A 519 -23.85 -2.11 13.58
N GLY A 520 -24.36 -1.64 14.73
CA GLY A 520 -25.79 -1.37 14.93
C GLY A 520 -26.59 -2.65 15.14
N THR A 521 -27.76 -2.55 15.76
CA THR A 521 -28.67 -3.70 15.95
C THR A 521 -29.23 -4.23 14.63
N GLY A 522 -29.35 -3.35 13.63
CA GLY A 522 -29.68 -3.73 12.26
C GLY A 522 -28.49 -4.24 11.44
N ALA A 523 -27.30 -4.32 12.05
CA ALA A 523 -26.05 -4.74 11.43
C ALA A 523 -25.64 -3.90 10.19
N ARG A 524 -26.00 -2.60 10.15
CA ARG A 524 -25.78 -1.71 9.00
C ARG A 524 -24.51 -0.87 9.08
N GLY A 525 -23.70 -1.07 10.11
CA GLY A 525 -22.50 -0.25 10.34
C GLY A 525 -22.82 1.13 10.93
N ASP A 526 -23.99 1.27 11.55
CA ASP A 526 -24.56 2.50 12.11
C ASP A 526 -24.71 2.43 13.64
N GLY A 527 -23.89 1.61 14.29
CA GLY A 527 -23.89 1.49 15.75
C GLY A 527 -23.51 2.81 16.43
N PRO A 528 -23.79 2.97 17.74
CA PRO A 528 -23.46 4.17 18.50
C PRO A 528 -22.01 4.64 18.35
N LEU A 529 -21.07 3.72 18.12
CA LEU A 529 -19.65 4.02 17.96
C LEU A 529 -19.20 4.19 16.50
N ALA A 530 -20.08 3.98 15.52
CA ALA A 530 -19.72 3.98 14.10
C ALA A 530 -19.13 5.32 13.62
N GLY A 531 -19.62 6.44 14.16
CA GLY A 531 -19.13 7.78 13.83
C GLY A 531 -17.73 8.09 14.37
N GLU A 532 -17.24 7.30 15.34
CA GLU A 532 -15.94 7.48 15.99
C GLU A 532 -14.85 6.56 15.39
N MET A 533 -15.22 5.67 14.47
CA MET A 533 -14.33 4.65 13.90
C MET A 533 -13.85 5.02 12.49
N TRP A 534 -12.57 4.77 12.23
CA TRP A 534 -11.99 4.94 10.91
C TRP A 534 -11.15 3.72 10.48
N PRO A 535 -11.48 3.05 9.35
CA PRO A 535 -12.69 3.24 8.54
C PRO A 535 -13.97 2.93 9.33
N PRO A 536 -15.14 3.49 8.92
CA PRO A 536 -16.41 3.18 9.58
C PRO A 536 -16.73 1.68 9.47
N PRO A 537 -17.47 1.11 10.44
CA PRO A 537 -17.89 -0.28 10.40
C PRO A 537 -18.65 -0.60 9.12
N SER A 538 -18.41 -1.77 8.56
CA SER A 538 -19.10 -2.18 7.33
C SER A 538 -20.56 -2.50 7.61
N ASP A 539 -21.43 -2.18 6.65
CA ASP A 539 -22.80 -2.70 6.60
C ASP A 539 -22.75 -4.21 6.37
N LEU A 540 -23.05 -4.99 7.41
CA LEU A 540 -23.00 -6.44 7.39
C LEU A 540 -24.16 -7.05 6.62
N THR A 541 -25.26 -6.32 6.39
CA THR A 541 -26.33 -6.75 5.49
C THR A 541 -25.87 -6.79 4.03
N ILE A 542 -24.77 -6.11 3.72
CA ILE A 542 -24.08 -6.15 2.43
C ILE A 542 -22.84 -7.05 2.52
N PHE A 543 -22.04 -6.87 3.58
CA PHE A 543 -20.72 -7.48 3.74
C PHE A 543 -20.79 -8.98 4.05
N ALA A 544 -21.65 -9.41 4.97
CA ALA A 544 -21.74 -10.81 5.36
C ALA A 544 -22.13 -11.72 4.17
N PRO A 545 -23.14 -11.36 3.34
CA PRO A 545 -23.41 -12.05 2.09
C PRO A 545 -22.18 -12.31 1.23
N MET A 546 -21.30 -11.33 1.03
CA MET A 546 -20.18 -11.40 0.08
C MET A 546 -19.01 -12.29 0.49
N HIS A 547 -19.07 -12.89 1.69
CA HIS A 547 -18.01 -13.74 2.25
C HIS A 547 -18.57 -15.13 2.54
N THR A 548 -17.70 -16.13 2.65
CA THR A 548 -18.05 -17.49 3.11
C THR A 548 -18.23 -17.55 4.63
N ASP A 549 -18.91 -18.59 5.13
CA ASP A 549 -19.11 -18.75 6.59
C ASP A 549 -17.78 -18.82 7.33
N GLY A 550 -16.83 -19.55 6.77
CA GLY A 550 -15.49 -19.67 7.31
C GLY A 550 -14.65 -18.39 7.28
N GLU A 551 -14.90 -17.49 6.31
CA GLU A 551 -14.31 -16.15 6.29
C GLU A 551 -14.90 -15.25 7.37
N LEU A 552 -16.23 -15.25 7.53
CA LEU A 552 -16.89 -14.51 8.61
C LEU A 552 -16.44 -15.01 9.97
N TYR A 553 -16.35 -16.33 10.15
CA TYR A 553 -15.77 -16.95 11.33
C TYR A 553 -14.34 -16.45 11.55
N TRP A 554 -13.49 -16.39 10.51
CA TRP A 554 -12.13 -15.87 10.64
C TRP A 554 -12.09 -14.41 11.08
N PHE A 555 -12.92 -13.55 10.49
CA PHE A 555 -12.99 -12.12 10.84
C PHE A 555 -13.41 -11.92 12.29
N ILE A 556 -14.40 -12.68 12.76
CA ILE A 556 -14.82 -12.65 14.16
C ILE A 556 -13.67 -13.17 15.04
N SER A 557 -13.03 -14.26 14.63
CA SER A 557 -11.96 -14.89 15.40
C SER A 557 -10.74 -13.99 15.58
N LYS A 558 -10.24 -13.42 14.48
CA LYS A 558 -8.94 -12.74 14.41
C LYS A 558 -9.07 -11.21 14.28
N GLY A 559 -10.28 -10.68 14.19
CA GLY A 559 -10.54 -9.28 13.86
C GLY A 559 -10.30 -8.98 12.38
N VAL A 560 -10.51 -7.72 11.99
CA VAL A 560 -10.24 -7.25 10.63
C VAL A 560 -9.06 -6.28 10.66
N PRO A 561 -7.88 -6.68 10.14
CA PRO A 561 -6.70 -5.84 10.17
C PRO A 561 -6.92 -4.48 9.48
N GLY A 562 -6.55 -3.39 10.17
CA GLY A 562 -6.68 -2.03 9.65
C GLY A 562 -8.06 -1.39 9.86
N THR A 563 -8.93 -2.01 10.67
CA THR A 563 -10.19 -1.43 11.17
C THR A 563 -10.23 -1.42 12.70
N ALA A 564 -11.27 -0.84 13.28
CA ALA A 564 -11.52 -0.88 14.72
C ALA A 564 -12.09 -2.22 15.22
N MET A 565 -12.23 -3.23 14.35
CA MET A 565 -12.82 -4.53 14.70
C MET A 565 -11.78 -5.45 15.39
N PRO A 566 -11.95 -5.76 16.69
CA PRO A 566 -11.01 -6.58 17.44
C PRO A 566 -11.16 -8.08 17.14
N ALA A 567 -10.21 -8.88 17.61
CA ALA A 567 -10.30 -10.33 17.64
C ALA A 567 -11.20 -10.80 18.79
N PHE A 568 -12.18 -11.66 18.50
CA PHE A 568 -13.11 -12.18 19.51
C PHE A 568 -12.79 -13.62 19.96
N GLU A 569 -11.76 -14.28 19.42
CA GLU A 569 -11.44 -15.66 19.80
C GLU A 569 -11.01 -15.85 21.26
N ALA A 570 -10.57 -14.79 21.92
CA ALA A 570 -10.24 -14.80 23.34
C ALA A 570 -11.47 -14.64 24.24
N VAL A 571 -12.63 -14.28 23.67
CA VAL A 571 -13.85 -13.90 24.40
C VAL A 571 -15.02 -14.82 24.05
N LEU A 572 -15.14 -15.22 22.79
CA LEU A 572 -16.15 -16.14 22.29
C LEU A 572 -15.53 -17.51 22.00
N SER A 573 -16.20 -18.56 22.44
CA SER A 573 -15.85 -19.94 22.08
C SER A 573 -15.95 -20.15 20.56
N GLU A 574 -15.38 -21.24 20.07
CA GLU A 574 -15.48 -21.60 18.65
C GLU A 574 -16.93 -21.78 18.19
N GLU A 575 -17.76 -22.48 18.98
CA GLU A 575 -19.17 -22.71 18.67
C GLU A 575 -19.98 -21.40 18.68
N GLU A 576 -19.74 -20.51 19.64
CA GLU A 576 -20.40 -19.20 19.69
C GLU A 576 -20.04 -18.33 18.48
N ARG A 577 -18.77 -18.34 18.04
CA ARG A 577 -18.35 -17.62 16.83
C ARG A 577 -19.07 -18.14 15.58
N TRP A 578 -19.19 -19.46 15.44
CA TRP A 578 -19.98 -20.06 14.36
C TRP A 578 -21.49 -19.76 14.48
N THR A 579 -22.00 -19.65 15.70
CA THR A 579 -23.39 -19.29 15.98
C THR A 579 -23.69 -17.84 15.60
N VAL A 580 -22.77 -16.90 15.84
CA VAL A 580 -22.86 -15.51 15.33
C VAL A 580 -22.92 -15.49 13.80
N VAL A 581 -22.12 -16.34 13.12
CA VAL A 581 -22.18 -16.46 11.65
C VAL A 581 -23.57 -16.92 11.18
N ARG A 582 -24.25 -17.82 11.90
CA ARG A 582 -25.64 -18.21 11.56
C ARG A 582 -26.60 -17.03 11.62
N TYR A 583 -26.49 -16.20 12.65
CA TYR A 583 -27.26 -14.97 12.71
C TYR A 583 -26.95 -14.03 11.55
N LEU A 584 -25.68 -13.78 11.24
CA LEU A 584 -25.29 -12.93 10.11
C LEU A 584 -25.87 -13.42 8.77
N ARG A 585 -26.03 -14.73 8.60
CA ARG A 585 -26.69 -15.32 7.42
C ARG A 585 -28.20 -15.19 7.40
N SER A 586 -28.83 -15.06 8.56
CA SER A 586 -30.27 -14.83 8.67
C SER A 586 -30.67 -13.38 8.35
N LEU A 587 -29.70 -12.45 8.35
CA LEU A 587 -29.96 -11.03 8.09
C LEU A 587 -30.50 -10.81 6.67
N PRO A 588 -31.50 -9.93 6.49
CA PRO A 588 -32.02 -9.59 5.17
C PRO A 588 -30.92 -8.87 4.37
N ALA A 589 -30.43 -9.52 3.32
CA ALA A 589 -29.41 -8.93 2.47
C ALA A 589 -29.97 -7.71 1.72
N THR A 590 -29.20 -6.63 1.65
CA THR A 590 -29.58 -5.43 0.90
C THR A 590 -28.51 -5.05 -0.14
N GLY A 591 -28.91 -4.30 -1.17
CA GLY A 591 -28.00 -3.75 -2.17
C GLY A 591 -27.10 -4.80 -2.88
N PRO A 592 -25.80 -4.51 -3.08
CA PRO A 592 -24.81 -5.44 -3.62
C PRO A 592 -24.81 -6.86 -3.06
N GLY A 593 -25.05 -7.02 -1.75
CA GLY A 593 -25.02 -8.31 -1.06
C GLY A 593 -26.18 -9.22 -1.46
N ALA A 594 -27.37 -8.64 -1.70
CA ALA A 594 -28.53 -9.37 -2.20
C ALA A 594 -28.33 -9.90 -3.62
N ALA A 595 -27.68 -9.11 -4.49
CA ALA A 595 -27.34 -9.54 -5.85
C ALA A 595 -26.25 -10.63 -5.88
N TRP A 596 -25.33 -10.63 -4.89
CA TRP A 596 -24.32 -11.68 -4.71
C TRP A 596 -24.97 -12.99 -4.25
N LEU A 597 -25.85 -12.98 -3.24
CA LEU A 597 -26.56 -14.18 -2.76
C LEU A 597 -27.42 -14.83 -3.85
N ASN A 598 -28.13 -14.02 -4.64
CA ASN A 598 -28.90 -14.53 -5.78
C ASN A 598 -28.03 -15.20 -6.86
N ARG A 599 -26.74 -14.83 -6.96
CA ARG A 599 -25.81 -15.37 -7.97
C ARG A 599 -25.13 -16.66 -7.52
N TYR A 600 -24.93 -16.86 -6.22
CA TYR A 600 -24.08 -17.93 -5.68
C TYR A 600 -24.80 -18.90 -4.73
N GLN A 601 -26.15 -18.91 -4.73
CA GLN A 601 -27.05 -19.82 -3.99
C GLN A 601 -26.34 -20.93 -3.19
N TYR A 602 -26.14 -20.67 -1.90
CA TYR A 602 -25.95 -21.69 -0.88
C TYR A 602 -27.23 -21.82 -0.07
#